data_AF-A0A061ATA7-F1
#
_entry.id   AF-A0A061ATA7-F1
#
_cell.length_a   1.000
_cell.length_b   1.000
_cell.length_c   1.000
_cell.angle_alpha   90.00
_cell.angle_beta   90.00
_cell.angle_gamma   90.00
#
_symmetry.space_group_name_H-M   'P 1'
#
loop_
_entity.id
_entity.type
_entity.pdbx_description
1 polymer ?
#
loop_
_entity_poly.entity_id
_entity_poly.type
_entity_poly.pdbx_seq_one_letter_code
_entity_poly.pdbx_strand_id
1 'polypeptide(L)'
;MSEEHKPTLAQKTARLDYLMDEKAPPTIYSTKLTPELSEAALNLTIDFQRQKQTGATMRLIKHPYTFAIIAAAFGVFSTWTLGQIVKDQGLRELKYQLDKVISVIVFTTMFTCVVFHLLNRQTEVIRDNADKIAESSEGVFGFNIREFAAVKAGAKVTKKERDMLDKAENTSIVVYRDTPIAVISLVPVPALSNKEKFVTKITGAGIRKVYQRSGIIEDLLDWAVYRSGVLNNSKSPKILVCIEVLSTDSDLKKVLKAKQFQFLEDRPLSGSQVLALYGIRNEIWGLPLNVSKLSDAEVVKSKAGSTGAKRKA
;
A
#
# COMPACT_ATOMS: atom_id res chain seq x y z
N MET A 1 -34.70 -27.76 21.67
CA MET A 1 -33.73 -26.70 21.97
C MET A 1 -33.42 -25.99 20.66
N SER A 2 -34.19 -24.95 20.35
CA SER A 2 -33.94 -24.08 19.20
C SER A 2 -32.78 -23.15 19.56
N GLU A 3 -31.66 -23.26 18.86
CA GLU A 3 -30.58 -22.27 18.94
C GLU A 3 -31.13 -20.92 18.50
N GLU A 4 -31.30 -20.02 19.46
CA GLU A 4 -31.67 -18.64 19.24
C GLU A 4 -30.53 -17.95 18.47
N HIS A 5 -30.70 -17.83 17.14
CA HIS A 5 -29.78 -17.14 16.25
C HIS A 5 -29.82 -15.63 16.54
N LYS A 6 -29.09 -15.20 17.59
CA LYS A 6 -28.97 -13.78 17.96
C LYS A 6 -28.25 -13.01 16.85
N PRO A 7 -28.74 -11.81 16.47
CA PRO A 7 -28.21 -11.08 15.32
C PRO A 7 -26.76 -10.66 15.55
N THR A 8 -25.88 -11.06 14.65
CA THR A 8 -24.55 -10.46 14.47
C THR A 8 -24.74 -8.99 14.12
N LEU A 9 -23.92 -8.09 14.68
CA LEU A 9 -23.97 -6.67 14.31
C LEU A 9 -23.85 -6.54 12.79
N ALA A 10 -24.73 -5.77 12.17
CA ALA A 10 -24.69 -5.55 10.72
C ALA A 10 -23.40 -4.83 10.35
N GLN A 11 -22.53 -5.49 9.59
CA GLN A 11 -21.27 -4.91 9.16
C GLN A 11 -21.54 -3.80 8.14
N LYS A 12 -20.93 -2.63 8.36
CA LYS A 12 -21.02 -1.50 7.45
C LYS A 12 -20.05 -1.74 6.31
N THR A 13 -20.60 -2.10 5.15
CA THR A 13 -19.81 -2.31 3.94
C THR A 13 -19.35 -0.97 3.37
N ALA A 14 -18.06 -0.84 3.06
CA ALA A 14 -17.56 0.27 2.26
C ALA A 14 -17.95 0.04 0.79
N ARG A 15 -19.22 0.23 0.45
CA ARG A 15 -19.70 0.14 -0.93
C ARG A 15 -19.05 1.23 -1.78
N LEU A 16 -18.48 0.83 -2.90
CA LEU A 16 -17.81 1.69 -3.89
C LEU A 16 -18.65 1.85 -5.17
N ASP A 17 -19.65 1.01 -5.34
CA ASP A 17 -20.53 0.86 -6.49
C ASP A 17 -21.72 1.83 -6.49
N TYR A 18 -21.99 2.48 -5.36
CA TYR A 18 -23.07 3.46 -5.21
C TYR A 18 -22.54 4.84 -4.89
N LEU A 19 -23.24 5.87 -5.40
CA LEU A 19 -23.05 7.25 -4.99
C LEU A 19 -23.32 7.37 -3.47
N MET A 20 -22.58 8.24 -2.80
CA MET A 20 -22.79 8.50 -1.38
C MET A 20 -24.23 8.94 -1.13
N ASP A 21 -24.81 8.52 -0.01
CA ASP A 21 -26.15 8.94 0.35
C ASP A 21 -26.20 10.47 0.47
N GLU A 22 -27.00 11.11 -0.39
CA GLU A 22 -27.20 12.55 -0.38
C GLU A 22 -27.98 13.00 0.86
N LYS A 23 -28.75 12.11 1.47
CA LYS A 23 -29.57 12.39 2.65
C LYS A 23 -28.76 12.33 3.95
N ALA A 24 -27.61 11.67 3.95
CA ALA A 24 -26.73 11.63 5.11
C ALA A 24 -26.08 13.01 5.34
N PRO A 25 -25.96 13.48 6.59
CA PRO A 25 -25.38 14.77 6.89
C PRO A 25 -23.92 14.83 6.41
N PRO A 26 -23.44 15.97 5.87
CA PRO A 26 -22.07 16.12 5.39
C PRO A 26 -21.07 16.31 6.55
N THR A 27 -21.12 15.43 7.54
CA THR A 27 -20.23 15.42 8.70
C THR A 27 -19.02 14.54 8.42
N ILE A 28 -17.83 15.04 8.75
CA ILE A 28 -16.58 14.28 8.77
C ILE A 28 -16.24 14.07 10.24
N TYR A 29 -16.00 12.83 10.64
CA TYR A 29 -15.53 12.51 11.99
C TYR A 29 -14.57 11.32 11.97
N SER A 30 -13.71 11.28 12.97
CA SER A 30 -12.79 10.16 13.20
C SER A 30 -13.32 9.28 14.32
N THR A 31 -13.28 7.97 14.12
CA THR A 31 -13.67 6.98 15.12
C THR A 31 -12.60 5.91 15.25
N LYS A 32 -12.59 5.21 16.38
CA LYS A 32 -11.80 3.98 16.56
C LYS A 32 -12.41 2.86 15.72
N LEU A 33 -11.61 1.83 15.42
CA LEU A 33 -12.10 0.63 14.77
C LEU A 33 -13.15 -0.08 15.65
N THR A 34 -14.38 -0.15 15.17
CA THR A 34 -15.48 -0.90 15.77
C THR A 34 -15.72 -2.20 14.99
N PRO A 35 -16.34 -3.24 15.60
CA PRO A 35 -16.69 -4.46 14.89
C PRO A 35 -17.47 -4.20 13.59
N GLU A 36 -18.39 -3.23 13.61
CA GLU A 36 -19.19 -2.80 12.46
C GLU A 36 -18.37 -2.23 11.30
N LEU A 37 -17.23 -1.59 11.58
CA LEU A 37 -16.36 -0.96 10.59
C LEU A 37 -15.20 -1.85 10.12
N SER A 38 -15.11 -3.07 10.65
CA SER A 38 -14.01 -4.01 10.41
C SER A 38 -13.83 -4.37 8.94
N GLU A 39 -14.93 -4.71 8.27
CA GLU A 39 -14.90 -5.05 6.85
C GLU A 39 -14.50 -3.85 6.00
N ALA A 40 -15.06 -2.66 6.28
CA ALA A 40 -14.69 -1.43 5.61
C ALA A 40 -13.21 -1.07 5.79
N ALA A 41 -12.67 -1.19 7.01
CA ALA A 41 -11.27 -0.92 7.29
C ALA A 41 -10.32 -1.89 6.56
N LEU A 42 -10.69 -3.17 6.50
CA LEU A 42 -9.96 -4.19 5.76
C LEU A 42 -9.95 -3.86 4.26
N ASN A 43 -11.12 -3.60 3.68
CA ASN A 43 -11.26 -3.30 2.26
C ASN A 43 -10.50 -2.02 1.88
N LEU A 44 -10.59 -0.95 2.66
CA LEU A 44 -9.83 0.28 2.42
C LEU A 44 -8.31 0.05 2.44
N THR A 45 -7.83 -0.84 3.29
CA THR A 45 -6.40 -1.18 3.35
C THR A 45 -5.98 -2.01 2.14
N ILE A 46 -6.80 -2.97 1.72
CA ILE A 46 -6.58 -3.76 0.49
C ILE A 46 -6.56 -2.84 -0.73
N ASP A 47 -7.55 -1.95 -0.84
CA ASP A 47 -7.66 -0.97 -1.92
C ASP A 47 -6.42 -0.10 -2.01
N PHE A 48 -5.86 0.33 -0.88
CA PHE A 48 -4.61 1.10 -0.87
C PHE A 48 -3.42 0.31 -1.41
N GLN A 49 -3.30 -0.99 -1.10
CA GLN A 49 -2.25 -1.83 -1.70
C GLN A 49 -2.47 -2.00 -3.21
N ARG A 50 -3.71 -2.12 -3.66
CA ARG A 50 -4.06 -2.13 -5.11
C ARG A 50 -3.75 -0.81 -5.79
N GLN A 51 -3.91 0.32 -5.10
CA GLN A 51 -3.48 1.63 -5.60
C GLN A 51 -1.96 1.70 -5.75
N LYS A 52 -1.18 1.19 -4.78
CA LYS A 52 0.28 1.07 -4.90
C LYS A 52 0.69 0.22 -6.11
N GLN A 53 0.02 -0.91 -6.33
CA GLN A 53 0.23 -1.75 -7.51
C GLN A 53 0.01 -0.94 -8.79
N THR A 54 -1.11 -0.23 -8.89
CA THR A 54 -1.43 0.61 -10.04
C THR A 54 -0.34 1.67 -10.30
N GLY A 55 0.13 2.32 -9.24
CA GLY A 55 1.23 3.29 -9.32
C GLY A 55 2.55 2.66 -9.79
N ALA A 56 2.87 1.45 -9.31
CA ALA A 56 4.02 0.68 -9.76
C ALA A 56 3.93 0.32 -11.24
N THR A 57 2.80 -0.25 -11.70
CA THR A 57 2.58 -0.62 -13.10
C THR A 57 2.68 0.58 -14.02
N MET A 58 2.07 1.72 -13.64
CA MET A 58 2.16 2.96 -14.41
C MET A 58 3.61 3.47 -14.52
N ARG A 59 4.41 3.34 -13.44
CA ARG A 59 5.84 3.68 -13.44
C ARG A 59 6.63 2.77 -14.38
N LEU A 60 6.36 1.46 -14.38
CA LEU A 60 7.02 0.50 -15.29
C LEU A 60 6.74 0.85 -16.75
N ILE A 61 5.46 1.02 -17.10
CA ILE A 61 5.04 1.31 -18.49
C ILE A 61 5.65 2.63 -18.98
N LYS A 62 5.69 3.66 -18.14
CA LYS A 62 6.25 4.98 -18.49
C LYS A 62 7.77 5.04 -18.41
N HIS A 63 8.45 3.97 -18.03
CA HIS A 63 9.89 4.00 -17.84
C HIS A 63 10.60 4.12 -19.21
N PRO A 64 11.67 4.93 -19.32
CA PRO A 64 12.41 5.09 -20.58
C PRO A 64 12.94 3.77 -21.14
N TYR A 65 13.30 2.81 -20.27
CA TYR A 65 13.73 1.47 -20.70
C TYR A 65 12.64 0.70 -21.44
N THR A 66 11.39 0.79 -21.01
CA THR A 66 10.27 0.13 -21.70
C THR A 66 10.08 0.73 -23.09
N PHE A 67 10.13 2.06 -23.21
CA PHE A 67 10.09 2.73 -24.51
C PHE A 67 11.28 2.37 -25.40
N ALA A 68 12.49 2.28 -24.84
CA ALA A 68 13.68 1.88 -25.60
C ALA A 68 13.56 0.46 -26.16
N ILE A 69 13.03 -0.49 -25.37
CA ILE A 69 12.79 -1.87 -25.82
C ILE A 69 11.76 -1.92 -26.96
N ILE A 70 10.65 -1.20 -26.82
CA ILE A 70 9.60 -1.14 -27.85
C ILE A 70 10.13 -0.45 -29.12
N ALA A 71 10.85 0.66 -28.98
CA ALA A 71 11.44 1.39 -30.10
C ALA A 71 12.51 0.56 -30.83
N ALA A 72 13.34 -0.19 -30.09
CA ALA A 72 14.33 -1.10 -30.67
C ALA A 72 13.63 -2.22 -31.46
N ALA A 73 12.59 -2.84 -30.91
CA ALA A 73 11.81 -3.86 -31.61
C ALA A 73 11.14 -3.31 -32.88
N PHE A 74 10.54 -2.12 -32.80
CA PHE A 74 9.99 -1.42 -33.96
C PHE A 74 11.06 -1.15 -35.02
N GLY A 75 12.23 -0.64 -34.63
CA GLY A 75 13.33 -0.35 -35.54
C GLY A 75 13.88 -1.60 -36.23
N VAL A 76 14.14 -2.67 -35.47
CA VAL A 76 14.63 -3.95 -36.01
C VAL A 76 13.61 -4.54 -36.98
N PHE A 77 12.33 -4.60 -36.61
CA PHE A 77 11.30 -5.18 -37.48
C PHE A 77 11.04 -4.30 -38.72
N SER A 78 11.01 -2.98 -38.55
CA SER A 78 10.83 -2.04 -39.66
C SER A 78 11.98 -2.11 -40.66
N THR A 79 13.24 -2.13 -40.19
CA THR A 79 14.40 -2.24 -41.08
C THR A 79 14.44 -3.59 -41.79
N TRP A 80 14.04 -4.67 -41.12
CA TRP A 80 13.96 -5.99 -41.73
C TRP A 80 12.88 -6.09 -42.82
N THR A 81 11.67 -5.59 -42.56
CA THR A 81 10.54 -5.70 -43.51
C THR A 81 10.53 -4.61 -44.58
N LEU A 82 10.83 -3.36 -44.20
CA LEU A 82 10.73 -2.17 -45.05
C LEU A 82 12.08 -1.68 -45.58
N GLY A 83 13.20 -2.09 -44.98
CA GLY A 83 14.52 -1.52 -45.29
C GLY A 83 14.96 -1.72 -46.74
N GLN A 84 14.69 -2.89 -47.33
CA GLN A 84 15.01 -3.15 -48.74
C GLN A 84 14.18 -2.27 -49.69
N ILE A 85 12.88 -2.13 -49.42
CA ILE A 85 11.97 -1.30 -50.24
C ILE A 85 12.39 0.16 -50.20
N VAL A 86 12.71 0.67 -49.00
CA VAL A 86 13.16 2.06 -48.83
C VAL A 86 14.49 2.30 -49.55
N LYS A 87 15.42 1.34 -49.50
CA LYS A 87 16.73 1.45 -50.14
C LYS A 87 16.63 1.42 -51.66
N ASP A 88 15.77 0.56 -52.21
CA ASP A 88 15.73 0.30 -53.65
C ASP A 88 14.72 1.20 -54.39
N GLN A 89 13.62 1.59 -53.74
CA GLN A 89 12.49 2.29 -54.36
C GLN A 89 12.19 3.66 -53.75
N GLY A 90 12.83 4.00 -52.62
CA GLY A 90 12.64 5.27 -51.92
C GLY A 90 11.36 5.34 -51.07
N LEU A 91 11.22 6.43 -50.31
CA LEU A 91 10.13 6.61 -49.33
C LEU A 91 8.73 6.79 -49.93
N ARG A 92 8.63 7.16 -51.22
CA ARG A 92 7.34 7.43 -51.88
C ARG A 92 6.54 6.15 -52.11
N GLU A 93 7.24 5.03 -52.27
CA GLU A 93 6.64 3.76 -52.67
C GLU A 93 6.09 2.95 -51.50
N LEU A 94 6.38 3.37 -50.27
CA LEU A 94 5.74 2.89 -49.05
C LEU A 94 4.21 3.04 -49.09
N LYS A 95 3.69 4.07 -49.77
CA LYS A 95 2.25 4.28 -49.92
C LYS A 95 1.56 3.19 -50.72
N TYR A 96 2.29 2.50 -51.59
CA TYR A 96 1.77 1.40 -52.40
C TYR A 96 2.00 0.03 -51.75
N GLN A 97 2.80 -0.05 -50.69
CA GLN A 97 3.06 -1.28 -49.93
C GLN A 97 2.44 -1.23 -48.52
N LEU A 98 1.18 -0.80 -48.44
CA LEU A 98 0.44 -0.67 -47.17
C LEU A 98 0.41 -1.96 -46.37
N ASP A 99 0.30 -3.12 -47.02
CA ASP A 99 0.25 -4.42 -46.33
C ASP A 99 1.47 -4.65 -45.43
N LYS A 100 2.67 -4.25 -45.90
CA LYS A 100 3.92 -4.38 -45.13
C LYS A 100 3.99 -3.37 -44.00
N VAL A 101 3.51 -2.14 -44.21
CA VAL A 101 3.42 -1.12 -43.16
C VAL A 101 2.45 -1.55 -42.07
N ILE A 102 1.28 -2.06 -42.46
CA ILE A 102 0.28 -2.62 -41.54
C ILE A 102 0.88 -3.79 -40.76
N SER A 103 1.61 -4.69 -41.43
CA SER A 103 2.29 -5.80 -40.75
C SER A 103 3.26 -5.31 -39.67
N VAL A 104 4.05 -4.27 -39.94
CA VAL A 104 4.95 -3.64 -38.94
C VAL A 104 4.19 -3.06 -37.76
N ILE A 105 3.10 -2.33 -38.02
CA ILE A 105 2.26 -1.73 -36.97
C ILE A 105 1.61 -2.82 -36.11
N VAL A 106 1.04 -3.85 -36.73
CA VAL A 106 0.38 -4.97 -36.04
C VAL A 106 1.40 -5.73 -35.18
N PHE A 107 2.55 -6.08 -35.75
CA PHE A 107 3.62 -6.76 -35.01
C PHE A 107 4.09 -5.94 -33.80
N THR A 108 4.33 -4.64 -34.00
CA THR A 108 4.78 -3.75 -32.92
C THR A 108 3.73 -3.62 -31.82
N THR A 109 2.45 -3.56 -32.19
CA THR A 109 1.34 -3.53 -31.25
C THR A 109 1.26 -4.83 -30.45
N MET A 110 1.34 -5.98 -31.11
CA MET A 110 1.37 -7.29 -30.45
C MET A 110 2.56 -7.43 -29.50
N PHE A 111 3.75 -7.03 -29.94
CA PHE A 111 4.96 -7.03 -29.12
C PHE A 111 4.81 -6.12 -27.90
N THR A 112 4.25 -4.92 -28.08
CA THR A 112 3.98 -3.99 -26.98
C THR A 112 3.03 -4.60 -25.95
N CYS A 113 1.96 -5.28 -26.39
CA CYS A 113 1.05 -6.00 -25.50
C CYS A 113 1.78 -7.09 -24.68
N VAL A 114 2.67 -7.85 -25.32
CA VAL A 114 3.47 -8.88 -24.63
C VAL A 114 4.40 -8.24 -23.60
N VAL A 115 5.12 -7.17 -23.95
CA VAL A 115 6.00 -6.44 -23.01
C VAL A 115 5.20 -5.91 -21.82
N PHE A 116 4.05 -5.26 -22.05
CA PHE A 116 3.21 -4.75 -20.99
C PHE A 116 2.65 -5.86 -20.11
N HIS A 117 2.25 -6.99 -20.68
CA HIS A 117 1.80 -8.15 -19.91
C HIS A 117 2.91 -8.69 -18.99
N LEU A 118 4.14 -8.85 -19.52
CA LEU A 118 5.30 -9.29 -18.74
C LEU A 118 5.67 -8.32 -17.61
N LEU A 119 5.60 -7.00 -17.87
CA LEU A 119 5.83 -5.99 -16.84
C LEU A 119 4.74 -6.00 -15.78
N ASN A 120 3.47 -6.16 -16.17
CA ASN A 120 2.36 -6.23 -15.22
C ASN A 120 2.50 -7.43 -14.28
N ARG A 121 2.96 -8.59 -14.80
CA ARG A 121 3.24 -9.78 -13.99
C ARG A 121 4.26 -9.51 -12.88
N GLN A 122 5.26 -8.65 -13.09
CA GLN A 122 6.22 -8.29 -12.05
C GLN A 122 5.58 -7.55 -10.87
N THR A 123 4.46 -6.87 -11.08
CA THR A 123 3.73 -6.16 -10.02
C THR A 123 2.76 -7.06 -9.24
N GLU A 124 2.55 -8.30 -9.67
CA GLU A 124 1.65 -9.25 -9.00
C GLU A 124 2.04 -9.52 -7.56
N VAL A 125 3.32 -9.39 -7.21
CA VAL A 125 3.80 -9.48 -5.82
C VAL A 125 3.08 -8.49 -4.88
N ILE A 126 2.75 -7.28 -5.36
CA ILE A 126 2.00 -6.29 -4.56
C ILE A 126 0.54 -6.76 -4.39
N ARG A 127 -0.02 -7.33 -5.45
CA ARG A 127 -1.35 -7.95 -5.45
C ARG A 127 -1.41 -9.11 -4.45
N ASP A 128 -0.44 -10.00 -4.47
CA ASP A 128 -0.37 -11.14 -3.55
C ASP A 128 -0.26 -10.67 -2.10
N ASN A 129 0.48 -9.59 -1.84
CA ASN A 129 0.53 -8.99 -0.52
C ASN A 129 -0.84 -8.40 -0.08
N ALA A 130 -1.60 -7.81 -1.01
CA ALA A 130 -2.96 -7.35 -0.74
C ALA A 130 -3.92 -8.53 -0.45
N ASP A 131 -3.82 -9.62 -1.21
CA ASP A 131 -4.64 -10.81 -1.03
C ASP A 131 -4.30 -11.52 0.29
N LYS A 132 -3.01 -11.56 0.67
CA LYS A 132 -2.57 -12.02 2.00
C LYS A 132 -3.13 -11.18 3.15
N ILE A 133 -3.35 -9.87 2.97
CA ILE A 133 -3.99 -9.03 3.99
C ILE A 133 -5.44 -9.43 4.18
N ALA A 134 -6.14 -9.80 3.10
CA ALA A 134 -7.51 -10.30 3.18
C ALA A 134 -7.57 -11.59 3.99
N GLU A 135 -6.62 -12.51 3.80
CA GLU A 135 -6.53 -13.80 4.51
C GLU A 135 -6.02 -13.65 5.95
N SER A 136 -4.94 -12.89 6.14
CA SER A 136 -4.27 -12.63 7.42
C SER A 136 -4.10 -11.14 7.66
N SER A 137 -5.01 -10.60 8.46
CA SER A 137 -5.08 -9.18 8.82
C SER A 137 -4.18 -8.80 10.00
N GLU A 138 -3.56 -9.79 10.67
CA GLU A 138 -2.74 -9.60 11.86
C GLU A 138 -1.52 -8.70 11.61
N GLY A 139 -0.89 -8.80 10.43
CA GLY A 139 0.24 -7.95 10.08
C GLY A 139 -0.11 -6.48 9.91
N VAL A 140 -1.38 -6.17 9.64
CA VAL A 140 -1.88 -4.81 9.43
C VAL A 140 -2.44 -4.23 10.72
N PHE A 141 -3.31 -4.94 11.42
CA PHE A 141 -4.03 -4.42 12.59
C PHE A 141 -3.45 -4.90 13.93
N GLY A 142 -2.53 -5.86 13.92
CA GLY A 142 -1.96 -6.49 15.13
C GLY A 142 -2.84 -7.59 15.75
N PHE A 143 -3.97 -7.91 15.11
CA PHE A 143 -4.93 -8.96 15.49
C PHE A 143 -5.78 -9.38 14.28
N ASN A 144 -6.51 -10.49 14.40
CA ASN A 144 -7.40 -10.97 13.34
C ASN A 144 -8.70 -10.15 13.29
N ILE A 145 -8.83 -9.32 12.26
CA ILE A 145 -9.99 -8.43 12.08
C ILE A 145 -11.29 -9.20 11.82
N ARG A 146 -11.22 -10.42 11.25
CA ARG A 146 -12.41 -11.25 10.99
C ARG A 146 -13.02 -11.78 12.27
N GLU A 147 -12.17 -12.20 13.22
CA GLU A 147 -12.60 -12.62 14.56
C GLU A 147 -13.18 -11.43 15.33
N PHE A 148 -12.53 -10.27 15.23
CA PHE A 148 -13.01 -9.03 15.85
C PHE A 148 -14.38 -8.59 15.32
N ALA A 149 -14.62 -8.74 14.01
CA ALA A 149 -15.90 -8.41 13.40
C ALA A 149 -17.06 -9.32 13.84
N ALA A 150 -16.76 -10.49 14.40
CA ALA A 150 -17.75 -11.42 14.95
C ALA A 150 -18.07 -11.16 16.44
N VAL A 151 -17.34 -10.25 17.10
CA VAL A 151 -17.56 -9.92 18.51
C VAL A 151 -18.93 -9.26 18.69
N LYS A 152 -19.75 -9.85 19.58
CA LYS A 152 -21.13 -9.38 19.85
C LYS A 152 -21.11 -8.21 20.84
N ALA A 153 -21.85 -7.15 20.54
CA ALA A 153 -22.12 -6.08 21.51
C ALA A 153 -22.89 -6.64 22.72
N GLY A 154 -22.35 -6.45 23.93
CA GLY A 154 -23.07 -6.74 25.19
C GLY A 154 -22.91 -8.15 25.78
N ALA A 155 -22.10 -9.04 25.18
CA ALA A 155 -21.75 -10.33 25.81
C ALA A 155 -20.60 -10.16 26.82
N LYS A 156 -20.46 -11.10 27.78
CA LYS A 156 -19.31 -11.14 28.69
C LYS A 156 -18.03 -11.33 27.86
N VAL A 157 -17.30 -10.23 27.67
CA VAL A 157 -16.09 -10.17 26.85
C VAL A 157 -15.02 -11.09 27.43
N THR A 158 -14.60 -12.07 26.63
CA THR A 158 -13.50 -13.00 26.92
C THR A 158 -12.18 -12.23 26.99
N LYS A 159 -11.18 -12.72 27.73
CA LYS A 159 -9.86 -12.07 27.83
C LYS A 159 -9.25 -11.74 26.44
N LYS A 160 -9.38 -12.67 25.49
CA LYS A 160 -8.92 -12.48 24.10
C LYS A 160 -9.65 -11.34 23.37
N GLU A 161 -10.94 -11.19 23.59
CA GLU A 161 -11.75 -10.13 22.95
C GLU A 161 -11.42 -8.76 23.55
N ARG A 162 -11.10 -8.69 24.85
CA ARG A 162 -10.57 -7.46 25.47
C ARG A 162 -9.24 -7.05 24.85
N ASP A 163 -8.31 -8.00 24.70
CA ASP A 163 -7.02 -7.73 24.06
C ASP A 163 -7.19 -7.24 22.60
N MET A 164 -8.20 -7.74 21.87
CA MET A 164 -8.53 -7.25 20.53
C MET A 164 -9.14 -5.84 20.56
N LEU A 165 -10.03 -5.54 21.50
CA LEU A 165 -10.60 -4.20 21.68
C LEU A 165 -9.52 -3.16 21.99
N ASP A 166 -8.57 -3.49 22.87
CA ASP A 166 -7.44 -2.62 23.21
C ASP A 166 -6.55 -2.34 21.98
N LYS A 167 -6.35 -3.36 21.13
CA LYS A 167 -5.61 -3.20 19.87
C LYS A 167 -6.40 -2.46 18.80
N ALA A 168 -7.73 -2.61 18.77
CA ALA A 168 -8.59 -1.90 17.83
C ALA A 168 -8.54 -0.38 18.03
N GLU A 169 -8.26 0.08 19.25
CA GLU A 169 -8.00 1.49 19.53
C GLU A 169 -6.77 2.06 18.79
N ASN A 170 -5.86 1.20 18.35
CA ASN A 170 -4.69 1.58 17.57
C ASN A 170 -4.99 1.70 16.07
N THR A 171 -6.27 1.63 15.70
CA THR A 171 -6.74 1.90 14.35
C THR A 171 -7.76 3.04 14.38
N SER A 172 -7.52 4.06 13.57
CA SER A 172 -8.45 5.17 13.37
C SER A 172 -9.05 5.11 11.98
N ILE A 173 -10.35 5.40 11.91
CA ILE A 173 -11.15 5.40 10.69
C ILE A 173 -11.80 6.77 10.56
N VAL A 174 -11.67 7.39 9.39
CA VAL A 174 -12.36 8.63 9.06
C VAL A 174 -13.61 8.28 8.27
N VAL A 175 -14.74 8.77 8.77
CA VAL A 175 -16.06 8.56 8.19
C VAL A 175 -16.58 9.90 7.68
N TYR A 176 -17.09 9.90 6.45
CA TYR A 176 -17.77 11.05 5.84
C TYR A 176 -19.11 10.61 5.28
N ARG A 177 -20.20 11.32 5.64
CA ARG A 177 -21.58 10.94 5.26
C ARG A 177 -21.84 9.46 5.53
N ASP A 178 -21.54 9.05 6.76
CA ASP A 178 -21.65 7.67 7.20
C ASP A 178 -20.78 6.66 6.45
N THR A 179 -19.96 7.06 5.49
CA THR A 179 -19.14 6.16 4.69
C THR A 179 -17.69 6.21 5.13
N PRO A 180 -17.04 5.07 5.45
CA PRO A 180 -15.61 5.05 5.73
C PRO A 180 -14.80 5.45 4.49
N ILE A 181 -14.00 6.50 4.62
CA ILE A 181 -13.21 7.09 3.52
C ILE A 181 -11.72 6.93 3.72
N ALA A 182 -11.25 6.77 4.95
CA ALA A 182 -9.85 6.56 5.26
C ALA A 182 -9.66 5.70 6.52
N VAL A 183 -8.51 5.03 6.60
CA VAL A 183 -8.10 4.18 7.71
C VAL A 183 -6.59 4.35 7.93
N ILE A 184 -6.17 4.35 9.20
CA ILE A 184 -4.78 4.20 9.58
C ILE A 184 -4.69 3.26 10.78
N SER A 185 -3.70 2.37 10.77
CA SER A 185 -3.46 1.38 11.80
C SER A 185 -2.00 1.41 12.22
N LEU A 186 -1.79 1.39 13.53
CA LEU A 186 -0.51 1.53 14.18
C LEU A 186 -0.22 0.28 15.02
N VAL A 187 0.92 -0.36 14.76
CA VAL A 187 1.34 -1.56 15.47
C VAL A 187 2.70 -1.31 16.16
N PRO A 188 2.79 -1.47 17.49
CA PRO A 188 4.08 -1.47 18.18
C PRO A 188 4.98 -2.60 17.67
N VAL A 189 6.28 -2.37 17.60
CA VAL A 189 7.27 -3.37 17.18
C VAL A 189 8.17 -3.70 18.36
N PRO A 190 7.81 -4.70 19.21
CA PRO A 190 8.59 -5.05 20.39
C PRO A 190 10.02 -5.45 20.07
N ALA A 191 10.25 -6.11 18.92
CA ALA A 191 11.57 -6.56 18.49
C ALA A 191 12.58 -5.41 18.26
N LEU A 192 12.08 -4.21 17.93
CA LEU A 192 12.90 -3.01 17.75
C LEU A 192 12.80 -2.05 18.94
N SER A 193 11.91 -2.32 19.88
CA SER A 193 11.69 -1.49 21.06
C SER A 193 12.56 -1.98 22.22
N ASN A 194 13.20 -1.05 22.91
CA ASN A 194 13.99 -1.31 24.11
C ASN A 194 13.71 -0.20 25.15
N LYS A 195 14.43 -0.22 26.27
CA LYS A 195 14.27 0.79 27.34
C LYS A 195 14.57 2.23 26.87
N GLU A 196 15.35 2.40 25.82
CA GLU A 196 15.78 3.70 25.30
C GLU A 196 14.85 4.21 24.19
N LYS A 197 14.34 3.32 23.34
CA LYS A 197 13.51 3.65 22.19
C LYS A 197 12.27 2.77 22.10
N PHE A 198 11.14 3.40 21.86
CA PHE A 198 9.88 2.74 21.54
C PHE A 198 9.59 2.91 20.05
N VAL A 199 9.41 1.80 19.33
CA VAL A 199 9.23 1.81 17.88
C VAL A 199 7.82 1.37 17.53
N THR A 200 7.12 2.20 16.77
CA THR A 200 5.78 1.91 16.23
C THR A 200 5.81 1.99 14.72
N LYS A 201 5.11 1.07 14.05
CA LYS A 201 4.98 1.04 12.59
C LYS A 201 3.54 1.33 12.20
N ILE A 202 3.34 2.27 11.28
CA ILE A 202 2.10 2.44 10.53
C ILE A 202 2.06 1.33 9.49
N THR A 203 1.21 0.35 9.75
CA THR A 203 1.11 -0.91 8.99
C THR A 203 -0.09 -0.92 8.06
N GLY A 204 -1.18 -0.30 8.49
CA GLY A 204 -2.33 0.03 7.65
C GLY A 204 -2.39 1.53 7.43
N ALA A 205 -2.48 1.96 6.19
CA ALA A 205 -2.89 3.31 5.83
C ALA A 205 -3.68 3.17 4.55
N GLY A 206 -4.80 3.87 4.42
CA GLY A 206 -5.62 3.79 3.23
C GLY A 206 -6.56 4.98 3.17
N ILE A 207 -6.63 5.61 2.01
CA ILE A 207 -7.56 6.69 1.73
C ILE A 207 -8.17 6.45 0.36
N ARG A 208 -9.48 6.70 0.23
CA ARG A 208 -10.11 6.66 -1.09
C ARG A 208 -9.48 7.75 -1.97
N LYS A 209 -9.20 7.41 -3.23
CA LYS A 209 -8.48 8.27 -4.19
C LYS A 209 -9.05 9.69 -4.31
N VAL A 210 -10.38 9.84 -4.25
CA VAL A 210 -11.06 11.15 -4.34
C VAL A 210 -10.74 12.09 -3.17
N TYR A 211 -10.35 11.54 -2.01
CA TYR A 211 -9.99 12.31 -0.81
C TYR A 211 -8.48 12.40 -0.60
N GLN A 212 -7.65 11.88 -1.51
CA GLN A 212 -6.20 11.86 -1.33
C GLN A 212 -5.59 13.28 -1.18
N ARG A 213 -6.27 14.31 -1.70
CA ARG A 213 -5.84 15.72 -1.62
C ARG A 213 -6.56 16.54 -0.55
N SER A 214 -7.38 15.93 0.30
CA SER A 214 -8.24 16.67 1.24
C SER A 214 -7.61 16.93 2.60
N GLY A 215 -6.31 16.67 2.80
CA GLY A 215 -5.64 16.87 4.09
C GLY A 215 -5.84 15.73 5.11
N ILE A 216 -6.65 14.72 4.79
CA ILE A 216 -7.03 13.67 5.75
C ILE A 216 -5.84 12.78 6.12
N ILE A 217 -4.91 12.56 5.19
CA ILE A 217 -3.75 11.72 5.46
C ILE A 217 -2.79 12.43 6.43
N GLU A 218 -2.67 13.74 6.35
CA GLU A 218 -1.94 14.59 7.29
C GLU A 218 -2.50 14.45 8.71
N ASP A 219 -3.82 14.57 8.86
CA ASP A 219 -4.50 14.42 10.15
C ASP A 219 -4.33 13.01 10.73
N LEU A 220 -4.39 11.98 9.87
CA LEU A 220 -4.17 10.59 10.29
C LEU A 220 -2.72 10.33 10.72
N LEU A 221 -1.74 10.95 10.05
CA LEU A 221 -0.34 10.87 10.47
C LEU A 221 -0.13 11.55 11.83
N ASP A 222 -0.74 12.72 12.05
CA ASP A 222 -0.70 13.41 13.36
C ASP A 222 -1.36 12.56 14.45
N TRP A 223 -2.49 11.93 14.14
CA TRP A 223 -3.14 10.98 15.04
C TRP A 223 -2.24 9.79 15.37
N ALA A 224 -1.53 9.23 14.38
CA ALA A 224 -0.62 8.11 14.61
C ALA A 224 0.54 8.51 15.53
N VAL A 225 1.11 9.71 15.33
CA VAL A 225 2.15 10.29 16.19
C VAL A 225 1.65 10.45 17.63
N TYR A 226 0.45 11.02 17.81
CA TYR A 226 -0.18 11.15 19.11
C TYR A 226 -0.40 9.78 19.78
N ARG A 227 -0.96 8.81 19.04
CA ARG A 227 -1.24 7.46 19.56
C ARG A 227 0.04 6.71 19.92
N SER A 228 1.13 6.89 19.18
CA SER A 228 2.45 6.34 19.55
C SER A 228 2.93 6.87 20.90
N GLY A 229 2.68 8.15 21.20
CA GLY A 229 2.94 8.75 22.52
C GLY A 229 2.14 8.07 23.64
N VAL A 230 0.84 7.87 23.43
CA VAL A 230 -0.05 7.19 24.38
C VAL A 230 0.38 5.75 24.61
N LEU A 231 0.74 5.01 23.56
CA LEU A 231 1.18 3.61 23.65
C LEU A 231 2.53 3.45 24.36
N ASN A 232 3.42 4.42 24.22
CA ASN A 232 4.69 4.44 24.94
C ASN A 232 4.46 4.53 26.46
N ASN A 233 3.45 5.30 26.91
CA ASN A 233 3.13 5.50 28.32
C ASN A 233 4.39 5.79 29.19
N SER A 234 5.26 6.67 28.68
CA SER A 234 6.55 7.05 29.29
C SER A 234 7.53 5.89 29.57
N LYS A 235 7.38 4.74 28.89
CA LYS A 235 8.28 3.59 29.04
C LYS A 235 9.67 3.85 28.46
N SER A 236 9.74 4.61 27.35
CA SER A 236 10.99 4.93 26.67
C SER A 236 11.09 6.44 26.40
N PRO A 237 12.27 7.06 26.51
CA PRO A 237 12.46 8.50 26.28
C PRO A 237 12.41 8.89 24.80
N LYS A 238 12.76 7.99 23.89
CA LYS A 238 12.71 8.21 22.43
C LYS A 238 11.57 7.41 21.82
N ILE A 239 10.78 8.01 20.95
CA ILE A 239 9.74 7.32 20.17
C ILE A 239 10.08 7.44 18.69
N LEU A 240 9.97 6.35 17.94
CA LEU A 240 10.16 6.34 16.50
C LEU A 240 8.88 5.82 15.83
N VAL A 241 8.28 6.65 15.00
CA VAL A 241 7.10 6.29 14.19
C VAL A 241 7.56 6.03 12.76
N CYS A 242 7.44 4.79 12.30
CA CYS A 242 7.86 4.38 10.97
C CYS A 242 6.67 4.10 10.05
N ILE A 243 6.79 4.41 8.76
CA ILE A 243 5.84 4.05 7.72
C ILE A 243 6.59 3.52 6.50
N GLU A 244 6.00 2.51 5.84
CA GLU A 244 6.55 1.93 4.63
C GLU A 244 5.78 2.43 3.40
N VAL A 245 6.51 3.09 2.50
CA VAL A 245 5.97 3.76 1.32
C VAL A 245 6.67 3.25 0.08
N LEU A 246 5.92 3.10 -1.01
CA LEU A 246 6.52 2.70 -2.28
C LEU A 246 7.23 3.91 -2.90
N SER A 247 8.38 3.70 -3.52
CA SER A 247 9.16 4.79 -4.14
C SER A 247 8.41 5.54 -5.24
N THR A 248 7.36 4.93 -5.81
CA THR A 248 6.49 5.53 -6.82
C THR A 248 5.39 6.44 -6.25
N ASP A 249 5.14 6.40 -4.94
CA ASP A 249 4.11 7.21 -4.28
C ASP A 249 4.65 8.62 -3.98
N SER A 250 4.62 9.49 -4.98
CA SER A 250 5.13 10.86 -4.84
C SER A 250 4.30 11.71 -3.90
N ASP A 251 3.00 11.45 -3.79
CA ASP A 251 2.08 12.30 -3.05
C ASP A 251 2.21 12.03 -1.54
N LEU A 252 2.20 10.76 -1.12
CA LEU A 252 2.46 10.43 0.28
C LEU A 252 3.86 10.88 0.72
N LYS A 253 4.88 10.78 -0.14
CA LYS A 253 6.23 11.27 0.19
C LYS A 253 6.30 12.78 0.38
N LYS A 254 5.53 13.56 -0.37
CA LYS A 254 5.44 15.02 -0.15
C LYS A 254 4.83 15.31 1.22
N VAL A 255 3.75 14.61 1.56
CA VAL A 255 3.09 14.73 2.86
C VAL A 255 4.05 14.36 4.00
N LEU A 256 4.74 13.24 3.88
CA LEU A 256 5.71 12.79 4.89
C LEU A 256 6.84 13.79 5.11
N LYS A 257 7.41 14.35 4.03
CA LYS A 257 8.41 15.42 4.12
C LYS A 257 7.86 16.66 4.81
N ALA A 258 6.62 17.07 4.49
CA ALA A 258 5.97 18.21 5.13
C ALA A 258 5.76 17.97 6.65
N LYS A 259 5.47 16.72 7.03
CA LYS A 259 5.36 16.26 8.42
C LYS A 259 6.69 15.88 9.07
N GLN A 260 7.82 16.29 8.49
CA GLN A 260 9.18 16.08 9.00
C GLN A 260 9.62 14.61 9.14
N PHE A 261 8.92 13.67 8.49
CA PHE A 261 9.41 12.30 8.39
C PHE A 261 10.69 12.29 7.55
N GLN A 262 11.68 11.54 8.02
CA GLN A 262 12.97 11.38 7.37
C GLN A 262 13.02 10.02 6.69
N PHE A 263 13.63 9.99 5.51
CA PHE A 263 13.96 8.73 4.86
C PHE A 263 15.03 8.00 5.70
N LEU A 264 14.78 6.75 6.05
CA LEU A 264 15.70 5.93 6.86
C LEU A 264 16.45 4.92 6.00
N GLU A 265 15.72 4.15 5.19
CA GLU A 265 16.28 3.07 4.38
C GLU A 265 15.36 2.74 3.21
N ASP A 266 15.91 2.17 2.13
CA ASP A 266 15.15 1.54 1.06
C ASP A 266 15.50 0.07 0.92
N ARG A 267 14.53 -0.71 0.45
CA ARG A 267 14.66 -2.15 0.25
C ARG A 267 14.01 -2.58 -1.07
N PRO A 268 14.58 -3.55 -1.79
CA PRO A 268 13.95 -4.09 -2.98
C PRO A 268 12.63 -4.78 -2.60
N LEU A 269 11.58 -4.56 -3.40
CA LEU A 269 10.28 -5.15 -3.15
C LEU A 269 10.34 -6.67 -3.35
N SER A 270 10.19 -7.42 -2.25
CA SER A 270 10.19 -8.89 -2.20
C SER A 270 11.32 -9.56 -2.98
N GLY A 271 12.48 -8.91 -3.09
CA GLY A 271 13.65 -9.45 -3.82
C GLY A 271 13.54 -9.43 -5.35
N SER A 272 12.51 -8.81 -5.94
CA SER A 272 12.43 -8.66 -7.40
C SER A 272 13.50 -7.68 -7.89
N GLN A 273 14.53 -8.22 -8.55
CA GLN A 273 15.58 -7.42 -9.18
C GLN A 273 15.04 -6.57 -10.33
N VAL A 274 14.00 -7.05 -11.03
CA VAL A 274 13.37 -6.31 -12.13
C VAL A 274 12.75 -5.02 -11.60
N LEU A 275 11.92 -5.10 -10.57
CA LEU A 275 11.32 -3.88 -9.98
C LEU A 275 12.39 -2.92 -9.46
N ALA A 276 13.46 -3.44 -8.87
CA ALA A 276 14.58 -2.65 -8.40
C ALA A 276 15.32 -1.91 -9.55
N LEU A 277 15.46 -2.54 -10.72
CA LEU A 277 16.05 -1.93 -11.93
C LEU A 277 15.24 -0.71 -12.41
N TYR A 278 13.92 -0.79 -12.28
CA TYR A 278 12.99 0.30 -12.63
C TYR A 278 12.85 1.34 -11.49
N GLY A 279 13.66 1.23 -10.44
CA GLY A 279 13.64 2.14 -9.30
C GLY A 279 12.42 2.00 -8.39
N ILE A 280 11.68 0.88 -8.50
CA ILE A 280 10.52 0.58 -7.65
C ILE A 280 11.02 -0.17 -6.41
N ARG A 281 11.00 0.51 -5.26
CA ARG A 281 11.53 0.04 -3.99
C ARG A 281 10.59 0.39 -2.84
N ASN A 282 10.65 -0.35 -1.75
CA ASN A 282 10.00 0.05 -0.52
C ASN A 282 10.94 0.98 0.24
N GLU A 283 10.48 2.19 0.52
CA GLU A 283 11.16 3.20 1.30
C GLU A 283 10.55 3.20 2.71
N ILE A 284 11.40 3.16 3.73
CA ILE A 284 10.99 3.29 5.13
C ILE A 284 11.27 4.73 5.54
N TRP A 285 10.20 5.40 5.94
CA TRP A 285 10.21 6.77 6.44
C TRP A 285 9.94 6.75 7.94
N GLY A 286 10.68 7.53 8.71
CA GLY A 286 10.58 7.57 10.16
C GLY A 286 10.51 8.99 10.69
N LEU A 287 9.67 9.21 11.70
CA LEU A 287 9.64 10.43 12.49
C LEU A 287 10.15 10.12 13.89
N PRO A 288 11.36 10.57 14.25
CA PRO A 288 11.86 10.42 15.60
C PRO A 288 11.29 11.54 16.48
N LEU A 289 10.53 11.16 17.50
CA LEU A 289 9.97 12.07 18.49
C LEU A 289 10.89 12.05 19.72
N ASN A 290 11.40 13.23 20.05
CA ASN A 290 12.06 13.46 21.32
C ASN A 290 11.05 13.89 22.36
N VAL A 291 11.10 13.29 23.54
CA VAL A 291 10.62 14.01 24.73
C VAL A 291 11.68 15.04 25.18
N SER A 292 12.94 14.93 24.73
CA SER A 292 13.99 15.95 24.87
C SER A 292 15.10 15.81 23.80
N LYS A 293 15.10 16.73 22.82
CA LYS A 293 16.13 17.03 21.78
C LYS A 293 17.12 15.90 21.33
N LEU A 294 17.01 15.46 20.05
CA LEU A 294 17.87 14.52 19.34
C LEU A 294 18.91 15.31 18.54
N SER A 295 20.13 15.39 19.05
CA SER A 295 21.27 15.05 18.21
C SER A 295 21.43 13.52 18.26
N ASP A 296 22.00 12.92 17.22
CA ASP A 296 22.46 11.52 17.22
C ASP A 296 21.37 10.46 16.96
N ALA A 297 20.78 10.55 15.76
CA ALA A 297 20.15 9.41 15.11
C ALA A 297 21.25 8.47 14.56
N GLU A 298 21.78 7.58 15.40
CA GLU A 298 22.60 6.47 14.91
C GLU A 298 21.73 5.44 14.20
N VAL A 299 22.03 5.27 12.92
CA VAL A 299 21.47 4.32 11.97
C VAL A 299 21.73 2.90 12.46
N VAL A 300 20.70 2.22 12.97
CA VAL A 300 20.77 0.79 13.26
C VAL A 300 20.73 0.02 11.94
N LYS A 301 21.89 -0.44 11.47
CA LYS A 301 22.01 -1.46 10.43
C LYS A 301 21.34 -2.75 10.91
N SER A 302 20.14 -3.08 10.40
CA SER A 302 19.57 -4.41 10.59
C SER A 302 20.30 -5.43 9.71
N LYS A 303 20.91 -6.44 10.32
CA LYS A 303 21.51 -7.60 9.63
C LYS A 303 20.47 -8.30 8.73
N ALA A 304 20.89 -8.63 7.53
CA ALA A 304 20.16 -9.51 6.62
C ALA A 304 20.03 -10.92 7.21
N GLY A 305 18.83 -11.51 7.11
CA GLY A 305 18.60 -12.96 7.16
C GLY A 305 17.99 -13.51 8.45
N SER A 306 16.69 -13.80 8.42
CA SER A 306 16.13 -15.00 9.08
C SER A 306 14.76 -15.39 8.50
N THR A 307 14.74 -15.77 7.23
CA THR A 307 13.77 -16.75 6.73
C THR A 307 14.56 -18.02 6.44
N GLY A 308 14.58 -18.95 7.39
CA GLY A 308 15.30 -20.21 7.29
C GLY A 308 14.89 -21.13 8.42
N ALA A 309 14.05 -22.11 8.08
CA ALA A 309 13.50 -23.10 8.98
C ALA A 309 14.57 -23.84 9.80
N LYS A 310 14.30 -24.04 11.10
CA LYS A 310 14.87 -25.18 11.85
C LYS A 310 13.85 -26.30 11.86
N ARG A 311 14.07 -27.32 11.02
CA ARG A 311 13.53 -28.66 11.23
C ARG A 311 14.45 -29.36 12.24
N LYS A 312 13.89 -29.91 13.31
CA LYS A 312 14.58 -30.75 14.29
C LYS A 312 14.82 -32.13 13.69
N ALA A 313 16.08 -32.56 13.62
CA ALA A 313 16.66 -33.80 14.14
C ALA A 313 18.13 -33.81 13.71
#